data_AF-A0AAJ5MKA3-F1
#
_entry.id   AF-A0AAJ5MKA3-F1
#
_cell.length_a   1.000
_cell.length_b   1.000
_cell.length_c   1.000
_cell.angle_alpha   90.00
_cell.angle_beta   90.00
_cell.angle_gamma   90.00
#
_symmetry.space_group_name_H-M   'P 1'
#
loop_
_entity.id
_entity.type
_entity.pdbx_description
1 polymer ?
#
loop_
_entity_poly.entity_id
_entity_poly.type
_entity_poly.pdbx_seq_one_letter_code
_entity_poly.pdbx_strand_id
1 'polypeptide(L)'
;MTAIQLIVGLGNPGPEYEQTRHNAGALFVERLASAQRVSLSADKKYFGLTAKFSHQGNDVRLLIPTTYMNRSGQSVAALANFFRIKPEAILVAHDELDLPPGVAKLKRGGGHGGHNGLRDIIAQLGNQNDFQRLRLGIGHPGDAKLVSNFVLGRAPRAEQEKLDASIDFALGVMPDVLAGDFAKAMRELHSQKA
;
A
#
# COMPACT_ATOMS: atom_id res chain seq x y z
N MET A 1 -17.92 -12.38 0.45
CA MET A 1 -16.85 -11.40 0.19
C MET A 1 -15.84 -11.51 1.33
N THR A 2 -14.55 -11.42 1.06
CA THR A 2 -13.51 -11.55 2.10
C THR A 2 -13.21 -10.18 2.68
N ALA A 3 -13.46 -10.00 3.98
CA ALA A 3 -13.11 -8.76 4.68
C ALA A 3 -11.59 -8.60 4.79
N ILE A 4 -11.12 -7.35 4.64
CA ILE A 4 -9.69 -7.04 4.78
C ILE A 4 -9.31 -7.02 6.26
N GLN A 5 -8.23 -7.73 6.60
CA GLN A 5 -7.70 -7.84 7.96
C GLN A 5 -6.32 -7.20 8.09
N LEU A 6 -5.60 -7.02 6.99
CA LEU A 6 -4.29 -6.39 6.95
C LEU A 6 -4.18 -5.41 5.80
N ILE A 7 -3.81 -4.17 6.11
CA ILE A 7 -3.46 -3.14 5.14
C ILE A 7 -1.98 -2.82 5.29
N VAL A 8 -1.22 -3.01 4.21
CA VAL A 8 0.22 -2.81 4.14
C VAL A 8 0.53 -1.57 3.32
N GLY A 9 1.38 -0.70 3.83
CA GLY A 9 1.89 0.46 3.11
C GLY A 9 3.36 0.27 2.79
N LEU A 10 3.70 0.16 1.50
CA LEU A 10 5.08 -0.01 1.07
C LEU A 10 5.86 1.31 1.09
N GLY A 11 7.11 1.24 1.56
CA GLY A 11 8.07 2.33 1.58
C GLY A 11 9.45 1.85 2.03
N ASN A 12 10.47 2.68 1.85
CA ASN A 12 11.77 2.51 2.49
C ASN A 12 11.84 3.27 3.83
N PRO A 13 12.49 2.71 4.86
CA PRO A 13 12.71 3.37 6.14
C PRO A 13 13.87 4.37 6.06
N GLY A 14 13.82 5.45 6.85
CA GLY A 14 14.89 6.41 6.97
C GLY A 14 14.53 7.79 6.38
N PRO A 15 15.08 8.88 6.96
CA PRO A 15 14.71 10.26 6.60
C PRO A 15 14.99 10.60 5.14
N GLU A 16 15.94 9.92 4.50
CA GLU A 16 16.25 10.11 3.09
C GLU A 16 15.12 9.64 2.16
N TYR A 17 14.24 8.74 2.62
CA TYR A 17 13.18 8.14 1.80
C TYR A 17 11.76 8.64 2.12
N GLU A 18 11.54 9.32 3.25
CA GLU A 18 10.20 9.68 3.77
C GLU A 18 9.27 10.33 2.74
N GLN A 19 9.79 11.23 1.91
CA GLN A 19 9.01 11.99 0.92
C GLN A 19 9.28 11.56 -0.53
N THR A 20 9.82 10.36 -0.73
CA THR A 20 10.09 9.83 -2.07
C THR A 20 8.84 9.19 -2.66
N ARG A 21 8.75 9.15 -3.99
CA ARG A 21 7.63 8.51 -4.69
C ARG A 21 7.43 7.05 -4.24
N HIS A 22 8.52 6.35 -3.94
CA HIS A 22 8.49 4.94 -3.53
C HIS A 22 7.86 4.69 -2.14
N ASN A 23 7.55 5.76 -1.40
CA ASN A 23 6.89 5.70 -0.10
C ASN A 23 5.39 6.03 -0.17
N ALA A 24 4.80 6.13 -1.37
CA ALA A 24 3.37 6.43 -1.54
C ALA A 24 2.45 5.46 -0.76
N GLY A 25 2.80 4.17 -0.73
CA GLY A 25 2.05 3.17 0.02
C GLY A 25 2.09 3.40 1.54
N ALA A 26 3.27 3.69 2.07
CA ALA A 26 3.48 4.04 3.48
C ALA A 26 2.69 5.31 3.84
N LEU A 27 2.77 6.35 3.01
CA LEU A 27 2.02 7.60 3.18
C LEU A 27 0.50 7.35 3.25
N PHE A 28 -0.04 6.50 2.38
CA PHE A 28 -1.45 6.11 2.44
C PHE A 28 -1.82 5.48 3.80
N VAL A 29 -0.99 4.57 4.32
CA VAL A 29 -1.26 3.90 5.61
C VAL A 29 -1.11 4.87 6.78
N GLU A 30 -0.17 5.81 6.74
CA GLU A 30 -0.06 6.88 7.74
C GLU A 30 -1.32 7.76 7.77
N ARG A 31 -1.82 8.17 6.59
CA ARG A 31 -3.06 8.94 6.46
C ARG A 31 -4.27 8.15 6.96
N LEU A 32 -4.34 6.85 6.64
CA LEU A 32 -5.38 5.96 7.14
C LEU A 32 -5.32 5.81 8.67
N ALA A 33 -4.13 5.62 9.24
CA ALA A 33 -3.94 5.54 10.69
C ALA A 33 -4.42 6.83 11.38
N SER A 34 -4.06 7.99 10.83
CA SER A 34 -4.53 9.29 11.32
C SER A 34 -6.06 9.42 11.23
N ALA A 35 -6.67 9.04 10.09
CA ALA A 35 -8.12 9.08 9.91
C ALA A 35 -8.88 8.17 10.89
N GLN A 36 -8.30 7.00 11.21
CA GLN A 36 -8.84 6.06 12.20
C GLN A 36 -8.44 6.40 13.65
N ARG A 37 -7.70 7.49 13.87
CA ARG A 37 -7.20 7.92 15.18
C ARG A 37 -6.39 6.83 15.90
N VAL A 38 -5.59 6.07 15.16
CA VAL A 38 -4.69 5.05 15.70
C VAL A 38 -3.24 5.45 15.48
N SER A 39 -2.38 5.12 16.46
CA SER A 39 -0.95 5.40 16.38
C SER A 39 -0.18 4.17 15.90
N LEU A 40 0.65 4.38 14.88
CA LEU A 40 1.60 3.38 14.39
C LEU A 40 2.76 3.25 15.40
N SER A 41 3.01 2.03 15.87
CA SER A 41 4.04 1.72 16.86
C SER A 41 5.02 0.70 16.30
N ALA A 42 6.31 0.89 16.55
CA ALA A 42 7.33 -0.05 16.11
C ALA A 42 7.17 -1.39 16.83
N ASP A 43 7.07 -2.48 16.07
CA ASP A 43 7.10 -3.84 16.60
C ASP A 43 8.16 -4.66 15.86
N LYS A 44 9.23 -4.99 16.59
CA LYS A 44 10.36 -5.76 16.06
C LYS A 44 9.95 -7.17 15.62
N LYS A 45 8.88 -7.75 16.17
CA LYS A 45 8.37 -9.08 15.76
C LYS A 45 7.86 -9.08 14.32
N TYR A 46 7.38 -7.93 13.86
CA TYR A 46 6.78 -7.77 12.54
C TYR A 46 7.64 -6.92 11.61
N PHE A 47 8.86 -6.55 12.02
CA PHE A 47 9.81 -5.78 11.20
C PHE A 47 9.19 -4.49 10.63
N GLY A 48 8.36 -3.80 11.42
CA GLY A 48 7.61 -2.66 10.92
C GLY A 48 6.91 -1.85 11.99
N LEU A 49 6.27 -0.76 11.54
CA LEU A 49 5.30 -0.01 12.34
C LEU A 49 3.93 -0.67 12.19
N THR A 50 3.23 -0.86 13.30
CA THR A 50 1.92 -1.52 13.33
C THR A 50 0.90 -0.71 14.09
N ALA A 51 -0.35 -0.80 13.67
CA ALA A 51 -1.50 -0.32 14.42
C ALA A 51 -2.66 -1.30 14.25
N LYS A 52 -3.69 -1.14 15.08
CA LYS A 52 -4.91 -1.94 15.01
C LYS A 52 -6.12 -1.05 15.28
N PHE A 53 -7.16 -1.22 14.50
CA PHE A 53 -8.49 -0.64 14.76
C PHE A 53 -9.57 -1.69 14.55
N SER A 54 -10.77 -1.44 15.06
CA SER A 54 -11.93 -2.32 14.86
C SER A 54 -12.85 -1.75 13.78
N HIS A 55 -13.29 -2.61 12.86
CA HIS A 55 -14.27 -2.29 11.84
C HIS A 55 -15.34 -3.38 11.83
N GLN A 56 -16.59 -3.02 12.14
CA GLN A 56 -17.73 -3.96 12.21
C GLN A 56 -17.45 -5.18 13.10
N GLY A 57 -16.75 -4.99 14.22
CA GLY A 57 -16.40 -6.07 15.16
C GLY A 57 -15.19 -6.93 14.74
N ASN A 58 -14.57 -6.65 13.59
CA ASN A 58 -13.35 -7.32 13.14
C ASN A 58 -12.12 -6.44 13.38
N ASP A 59 -11.05 -7.04 13.84
CA ASP A 59 -9.75 -6.38 13.94
C ASP A 59 -9.14 -6.18 12.54
N VAL A 60 -8.79 -4.93 12.23
CA VAL A 60 -8.03 -4.56 11.03
C VAL A 60 -6.66 -4.05 11.48
N ARG A 61 -5.61 -4.62 10.88
CA ARG A 61 -4.22 -4.28 11.18
C ARG A 61 -3.65 -3.39 10.09
N LEU A 62 -2.88 -2.40 10.52
CA LEU A 62 -2.05 -1.59 9.64
C LEU A 62 -0.59 -2.02 9.80
N LEU A 63 0.13 -2.05 8.70
CA LEU A 63 1.56 -2.39 8.67
C LEU A 63 2.30 -1.46 7.71
N ILE A 64 3.37 -0.84 8.19
CA ILE A 64 4.38 -0.21 7.35
C ILE A 64 5.69 -0.95 7.63
N PRO A 65 6.17 -1.80 6.71
CA PRO A 65 7.45 -2.47 6.86
C PRO A 65 8.57 -1.44 7.07
N THR A 66 9.44 -1.69 8.05
CA THR A 66 10.67 -0.92 8.27
C THR A 66 11.92 -1.70 7.84
N THR A 67 11.72 -2.72 7.00
CA THR A 67 12.78 -3.30 6.18
C THR A 67 12.99 -2.43 4.94
N TYR A 68 14.12 -2.56 4.24
CA TYR A 68 14.18 -2.05 2.87
C TYR A 68 13.10 -2.68 1.99
N MET A 69 12.69 -1.95 0.96
CA MET A 69 11.58 -2.32 0.08
C MET A 69 11.73 -3.74 -0.50
N ASN A 70 12.94 -4.15 -0.86
CA ASN A 70 13.20 -5.48 -1.42
C ASN A 70 13.06 -6.63 -0.40
N ARG A 71 12.72 -6.34 0.86
CA ARG A 71 12.50 -7.29 1.95
C ARG A 71 11.13 -7.10 2.64
N SER A 72 10.21 -6.35 2.02
CA SER A 72 8.89 -6.08 2.61
C SER A 72 8.07 -7.35 2.90
N GLY A 73 8.25 -8.41 2.13
CA GLY A 73 7.58 -9.69 2.34
C GLY A 73 7.94 -10.34 3.66
N GLN A 74 9.15 -10.13 4.19
CA GLN A 74 9.55 -10.60 5.52
C GLN A 74 8.61 -10.04 6.59
N SER A 75 8.31 -8.75 6.52
CA SER A 75 7.41 -8.06 7.45
C SER A 75 5.97 -8.52 7.29
N VAL A 76 5.48 -8.57 6.04
CA VAL A 76 4.11 -8.99 5.73
C VAL A 76 3.85 -10.43 6.15
N ALA A 77 4.74 -11.36 5.80
CA ALA A 77 4.59 -12.77 6.15
C ALA A 77 4.68 -13.01 7.66
N ALA A 78 5.58 -12.31 8.38
CA ALA A 78 5.67 -12.42 9.83
C ALA A 78 4.35 -12.07 10.53
N LEU A 79 3.72 -10.96 10.14
CA LEU A 79 2.45 -10.53 10.72
C LEU A 79 1.30 -11.43 10.26
N ALA A 80 1.20 -11.71 8.96
CA ALA A 80 0.12 -12.52 8.39
C ALA A 80 0.10 -13.94 8.98
N ASN A 81 1.27 -14.60 9.10
CA ASN A 81 1.36 -15.94 9.67
C ASN A 81 0.98 -15.96 11.15
N PHE A 82 1.43 -14.97 11.93
CA PHE A 82 1.11 -14.90 13.36
C PHE A 82 -0.40 -14.78 13.60
N PHE A 83 -1.10 -13.95 12.82
CA PHE A 83 -2.53 -13.74 12.93
C PHE A 83 -3.38 -14.65 12.03
N ARG A 84 -2.74 -15.58 11.29
CA ARG A 84 -3.39 -16.49 10.34
C ARG A 84 -4.22 -15.77 9.28
N ILE A 85 -3.73 -14.62 8.82
CA ILE A 85 -4.36 -13.80 7.78
C ILE A 85 -4.01 -14.41 6.42
N LYS A 86 -5.03 -14.79 5.66
CA LYS A 86 -4.85 -15.31 4.30
C LYS A 86 -4.60 -14.18 3.30
N PRO A 87 -3.90 -14.42 2.17
CA PRO A 87 -3.59 -13.39 1.19
C PRO A 87 -4.80 -12.61 0.68
N GLU A 88 -5.97 -13.23 0.53
CA GLU A 88 -7.17 -12.56 0.02
C GLU A 88 -7.73 -11.51 0.99
N ALA A 89 -7.32 -11.56 2.27
CA ALA A 89 -7.64 -10.59 3.32
C ALA A 89 -6.54 -9.52 3.50
N ILE A 90 -5.55 -9.46 2.61
CA ILE A 90 -4.46 -8.49 2.61
C ILE A 90 -4.69 -7.47 1.48
N LEU A 91 -4.56 -6.19 1.83
CA LEU A 91 -4.45 -5.07 0.89
C LEU A 91 -3.04 -4.49 0.96
N VAL A 92 -2.36 -4.37 -0.18
CA VAL A 92 -1.03 -3.76 -0.28
C VAL A 92 -1.11 -2.46 -1.08
N ALA A 93 -0.87 -1.33 -0.42
CA ALA A 93 -0.72 -0.04 -1.06
C ALA A 93 0.73 0.17 -1.52
N HIS A 94 0.91 0.60 -2.76
CA HIS A 94 2.23 0.79 -3.36
C HIS A 94 2.20 1.88 -4.45
N ASP A 95 3.36 2.42 -4.78
CA ASP A 95 3.54 3.31 -5.92
C ASP A 95 3.45 2.57 -7.26
N GLU A 96 2.85 3.22 -8.25
CA GLU A 96 2.55 2.65 -9.56
C GLU A 96 3.04 3.56 -10.68
N LEU A 97 4.01 3.07 -11.45
CA LEU A 97 4.61 3.80 -12.57
C LEU A 97 3.65 3.90 -13.77
N ASP A 98 2.80 2.90 -13.97
CA ASP A 98 1.87 2.83 -15.11
C ASP A 98 0.67 3.78 -14.96
N LEU A 99 0.53 4.45 -13.82
CA LEU A 99 -0.54 5.39 -13.54
C LEU A 99 0.06 6.79 -13.28
N PRO A 100 -0.51 7.86 -13.86
CA PRO A 100 -0.04 9.21 -13.57
C PRO A 100 -0.41 9.63 -12.15
N PRO A 101 0.31 10.61 -11.55
CA PRO A 101 -0.10 11.24 -10.30
C PRO A 101 -1.54 11.74 -10.37
N GLY A 102 -2.32 11.52 -9.31
CA GLY A 102 -3.75 11.85 -9.27
C GLY A 102 -4.68 10.69 -9.58
N VAL A 103 -4.14 9.52 -9.91
CA VAL A 103 -4.92 8.32 -10.21
C VAL A 103 -4.58 7.20 -9.23
N ALA A 104 -5.59 6.73 -8.50
CA ALA A 104 -5.50 5.54 -7.67
C ALA A 104 -6.39 4.43 -8.25
N LYS A 105 -5.93 3.18 -8.21
CA LYS A 105 -6.73 2.03 -8.66
C LYS A 105 -6.55 0.82 -7.76
N LEU A 106 -7.67 0.18 -7.42
CA LEU A 106 -7.67 -1.16 -6.84
C LEU A 106 -7.46 -2.25 -7.90
N LYS A 107 -6.73 -3.30 -7.54
CA LYS A 107 -6.51 -4.51 -8.35
C LYS A 107 -6.38 -5.73 -7.45
N ARG A 108 -7.04 -6.84 -7.80
CA ARG A 108 -6.74 -8.15 -7.22
C ARG A 108 -5.68 -8.87 -8.05
N GLY A 109 -4.74 -9.55 -7.41
CA GLY A 109 -3.87 -10.47 -8.15
C GLY A 109 -2.77 -9.78 -8.97
N GLY A 110 -2.15 -10.58 -9.84
CA GLY A 110 -1.22 -10.11 -10.87
C GLY A 110 0.25 -10.24 -10.51
N GLY A 111 1.11 -9.92 -11.47
CA GLY A 111 2.57 -9.87 -11.27
C GLY A 111 3.00 -8.69 -10.40
N HIS A 112 4.30 -8.60 -10.13
CA HIS A 112 4.88 -7.47 -9.38
C HIS A 112 5.23 -6.26 -10.27
N GLY A 113 5.20 -6.38 -11.61
CA GLY A 113 5.43 -5.23 -12.50
C GLY A 113 6.79 -4.55 -12.31
N GLY A 114 7.84 -5.32 -11.98
CA GLY A 114 9.15 -4.77 -11.62
C GLY A 114 9.27 -4.18 -10.21
N HIS A 115 8.16 -4.02 -9.47
CA HIS A 115 8.18 -3.50 -8.10
C HIS A 115 8.76 -4.53 -7.11
N ASN A 116 9.91 -4.21 -6.51
CA ASN A 116 10.67 -5.16 -5.68
C ASN A 116 9.97 -5.54 -4.37
N GLY A 117 9.20 -4.64 -3.76
CA GLY A 117 8.39 -4.96 -2.57
C GLY A 117 7.28 -5.96 -2.83
N LEU A 118 6.48 -5.76 -3.89
CA LEU A 118 5.49 -6.73 -4.34
C LEU A 118 6.14 -8.08 -4.71
N ARG A 119 7.30 -8.08 -5.36
CA ARG A 119 8.04 -9.31 -5.68
C ARG A 119 8.37 -10.10 -4.42
N ASP A 120 8.91 -9.44 -3.40
CA ASP A 120 9.28 -10.09 -2.15
C ASP A 120 8.05 -10.56 -1.36
N ILE A 121 6.96 -9.78 -1.32
CA ILE A 121 5.69 -10.20 -0.70
C ILE A 121 5.16 -11.49 -1.34
N ILE A 122 5.11 -11.55 -2.68
CA ILE A 122 4.66 -12.75 -3.39
C ILE A 122 5.53 -13.96 -3.00
N ALA A 123 6.85 -13.79 -2.97
CA ALA A 123 7.77 -14.87 -2.62
C ALA A 123 7.56 -15.35 -1.16
N GLN A 124 7.42 -14.42 -0.21
CA GLN A 124 7.29 -14.73 1.22
C GLN A 124 5.90 -15.25 1.61
N LEU A 125 4.89 -14.98 0.81
CA LEU A 125 3.55 -15.58 0.92
C LEU A 125 3.42 -16.90 0.13
N GLY A 126 4.53 -17.60 -0.12
CA GLY A 126 4.49 -18.92 -0.77
C GLY A 126 4.10 -18.89 -2.24
N ASN A 127 4.54 -17.85 -2.97
CA ASN A 127 4.18 -17.57 -4.37
C ASN A 127 2.70 -17.25 -4.60
N GLN A 128 1.95 -16.94 -3.54
CA GLN A 128 0.58 -16.43 -3.65
C GLN A 128 0.60 -14.94 -4.00
N ASN A 129 -0.19 -14.56 -5.01
CA ASN A 129 -0.22 -13.19 -5.52
C ASN A 129 -1.63 -12.58 -5.55
N ASP A 130 -2.61 -13.29 -5.00
CA ASP A 130 -4.06 -13.04 -5.04
C ASP A 130 -4.56 -12.04 -4.00
N PHE A 131 -3.64 -11.43 -3.25
CA PHE A 131 -3.89 -10.26 -2.41
C PHE A 131 -4.35 -9.05 -3.23
N GLN A 132 -5.01 -8.13 -2.53
CA GLN A 132 -5.54 -6.89 -3.08
C GLN A 132 -4.46 -5.82 -3.12
N ARG A 133 -4.53 -4.92 -4.09
CA ARG A 133 -3.53 -3.87 -4.30
C ARG A 133 -4.21 -2.53 -4.46
N LEU A 134 -3.75 -1.54 -3.72
CA LEU A 134 -4.03 -0.14 -3.98
C LEU A 134 -2.83 0.45 -4.73
N ARG A 135 -3.03 0.71 -6.01
CA ARG A 135 -2.02 1.24 -6.92
C ARG A 135 -2.11 2.76 -6.91
N LEU A 136 -1.09 3.43 -6.40
CA LEU A 136 -1.02 4.89 -6.29
C LEU A 136 -0.14 5.44 -7.41
N GLY A 137 -0.73 6.15 -8.36
CA GLY A 137 -0.01 6.63 -9.54
C GLY A 137 1.09 7.63 -9.18
N ILE A 138 2.30 7.36 -9.69
CA ILE A 138 3.46 8.24 -9.54
C ILE A 138 4.04 8.68 -10.89
N GLY A 139 3.51 8.15 -12.00
CA GLY A 139 4.00 8.38 -13.36
C GLY A 139 5.26 7.59 -13.69
N HIS A 140 5.70 7.67 -14.95
CA HIS A 140 6.87 6.96 -15.45
C HIS A 140 7.88 7.95 -16.07
N PRO A 141 9.19 7.83 -15.82
CA PRO A 141 10.21 8.74 -16.36
C PRO A 141 10.50 8.56 -17.87
N GLY A 142 9.63 7.87 -18.61
CA GLY A 142 9.83 7.53 -20.03
C GLY A 142 10.89 6.44 -20.35
N ASP A 143 11.93 6.28 -19.53
CA ASP A 143 13.00 5.28 -19.74
C ASP A 143 13.17 4.37 -18.51
N ALA A 144 13.23 3.06 -18.74
CA ALA A 144 13.45 2.04 -17.72
C ALA A 144 14.74 2.26 -16.90
N LYS A 145 15.80 2.81 -17.51
CA LYS A 145 17.08 3.11 -16.84
C LYS A 145 16.96 4.22 -15.78
N LEU A 146 15.95 5.08 -15.90
CA LEU A 146 15.72 6.20 -14.99
C LEU A 146 14.81 5.84 -13.81
N VAL A 147 14.13 4.69 -13.87
CA VAL A 147 13.10 4.28 -12.89
C VAL A 147 13.64 4.27 -11.46
N SER A 148 14.82 3.67 -11.22
CA SER A 148 15.37 3.57 -9.86
C SER A 148 15.60 4.94 -9.22
N ASN A 149 16.17 5.89 -9.95
CA ASN A 149 16.39 7.24 -9.44
C ASN A 149 15.08 8.03 -9.32
N PHE A 150 14.13 7.77 -10.23
CA PHE A 150 12.83 8.44 -10.24
C PHE A 150 11.99 8.09 -8.99
N VAL A 151 11.88 6.80 -8.65
CA VAL A 151 11.08 6.35 -7.50
C VAL A 151 11.72 6.77 -6.17
N LEU A 152 13.05 6.77 -6.09
CA LEU A 152 13.81 7.25 -4.93
C LEU A 152 13.91 8.78 -4.87
N GLY A 153 13.39 9.49 -5.87
CA GLY A 153 13.34 10.94 -5.90
C GLY A 153 12.06 11.49 -5.26
N ARG A 154 12.15 12.69 -4.70
CA ARG A 154 10.97 13.47 -4.30
C ARG A 154 10.24 13.97 -5.54
N ALA A 155 8.91 13.98 -5.48
CA ALA A 155 8.10 14.52 -6.56
C ALA A 155 8.08 16.05 -6.53
N PRO A 156 8.00 16.73 -7.69
CA PRO A 156 7.61 18.13 -7.75
C PRO A 156 6.30 18.34 -7.00
N ARG A 157 6.13 19.52 -6.40
CA ARG A 157 4.95 19.85 -5.59
C ARG A 157 3.62 19.54 -6.28
N ALA A 158 3.49 19.88 -7.56
CA ALA A 158 2.26 19.62 -8.33
C ALA A 158 1.94 18.12 -8.49
N GLU A 159 2.96 17.25 -8.56
CA GLU A 159 2.75 15.80 -8.58
C GLU A 159 2.41 15.27 -7.19
N GLN A 160 3.04 15.81 -6.14
CA GLN A 160 2.74 15.44 -4.75
C GLN A 160 1.30 15.81 -4.37
N GLU A 161 0.82 16.99 -4.73
CA GLU A 161 -0.56 17.42 -4.47
C GLU A 161 -1.58 16.49 -5.15
N LYS A 162 -1.27 16.01 -6.36
CA LYS A 162 -2.10 15.02 -7.05
C LYS A 162 -2.05 13.64 -6.40
N LEU A 163 -0.87 13.20 -5.95
CA LEU A 163 -0.74 11.96 -5.19
C LEU A 163 -1.58 12.03 -3.90
N ASP A 164 -1.48 13.12 -3.15
CA ASP A 164 -2.26 13.35 -1.94
C ASP A 164 -3.78 13.30 -2.23
N ALA A 165 -4.24 13.95 -3.29
CA ALA A 165 -5.65 13.89 -3.71
C ALA A 165 -6.09 12.45 -4.07
N SER A 166 -5.23 11.67 -4.74
CA SER A 166 -5.52 10.26 -5.03
C SER A 166 -5.60 9.38 -3.78
N ILE A 167 -4.81 9.71 -2.75
CA ILE A 167 -4.87 9.06 -1.44
C ILE A 167 -6.19 9.40 -0.75
N ASP A 168 -6.65 10.65 -0.81
CA ASP A 168 -7.94 11.05 -0.26
C ASP A 168 -9.11 10.33 -0.95
N PHE A 169 -9.07 10.16 -2.28
CA PHE A 169 -10.05 9.33 -2.99
C PHE A 169 -10.02 7.87 -2.51
N ALA A 170 -8.83 7.30 -2.32
CA ALA A 170 -8.68 5.94 -1.83
C ALA A 170 -9.23 5.80 -0.40
N LEU A 171 -9.01 6.78 0.48
CA LEU A 171 -9.58 6.81 1.83
C LEU A 171 -11.12 6.84 1.79
N GLY A 172 -11.71 7.57 0.85
CA GLY A 172 -13.17 7.64 0.67
C GLY A 172 -13.83 6.28 0.44
N VAL A 173 -13.16 5.37 -0.27
CA VAL A 173 -13.68 4.02 -0.56
C VAL A 173 -13.29 2.96 0.46
N MET A 174 -12.54 3.32 1.52
CA MET A 174 -12.10 2.34 2.53
C MET A 174 -13.23 1.58 3.23
N PRO A 175 -14.39 2.17 3.55
CA PRO A 175 -15.50 1.41 4.13
C PRO A 175 -15.91 0.20 3.27
N ASP A 176 -15.98 0.38 1.95
CA ASP A 176 -16.34 -0.70 1.02
C ASP A 176 -15.21 -1.73 0.87
N VAL A 177 -13.95 -1.26 0.84
CA VAL A 177 -12.77 -2.13 0.81
C VAL A 177 -12.68 -3.01 2.05
N LEU A 178 -12.91 -2.44 3.24
CA LEU A 178 -12.89 -3.17 4.52
C LEU A 178 -14.01 -4.22 4.59
N ALA A 179 -15.18 -3.90 4.05
CA ALA A 179 -16.30 -4.85 3.92
C ALA A 179 -16.07 -5.93 2.84
N GLY A 180 -15.06 -5.77 1.98
CA GLY A 180 -14.76 -6.66 0.87
C GLY A 180 -15.63 -6.44 -0.38
N ASP A 181 -16.38 -5.34 -0.45
CA ASP A 181 -17.15 -4.93 -1.63
C ASP A 181 -16.26 -4.20 -2.64
N PHE A 182 -15.30 -4.94 -3.20
CA PHE A 182 -14.35 -4.41 -4.17
C PHE A 182 -15.01 -3.93 -5.46
N ALA A 183 -16.16 -4.50 -5.85
CA ALA A 183 -16.86 -4.07 -7.06
C ALA A 183 -17.36 -2.63 -6.92
N LYS A 184 -17.99 -2.32 -5.77
CA LYS A 184 -18.42 -0.95 -5.46
C LYS A 184 -17.23 -0.02 -5.28
N ALA A 185 -16.23 -0.41 -4.49
CA ALA A 185 -15.03 0.39 -4.25
C ALA A 185 -14.28 0.72 -5.56
N MET A 186 -14.16 -0.24 -6.48
CA MET A 186 -13.53 -0.01 -7.79
C MET A 186 -14.35 0.96 -8.65
N ARG A 187 -15.68 0.78 -8.71
CA ARG A 187 -16.54 1.67 -9.51
C ARG A 187 -16.45 3.12 -9.06
N GLU A 188 -16.40 3.34 -7.74
CA GLU A 188 -16.27 4.68 -7.17
C GLU A 188 -14.85 5.24 -7.33
N LEU A 189 -13.81 4.48 -6.96
CA LEU A 189 -12.44 4.96 -7.03
C LEU A 189 -11.99 5.22 -8.47
N HIS A 190 -12.33 4.34 -9.41
CA HIS A 190 -11.81 4.40 -10.79
C HIS A 190 -12.50 5.49 -11.63
N SER A 191 -13.57 6.11 -11.14
CA SER A 191 -14.21 7.26 -11.77
C SER A 191 -13.60 8.60 -11.35
N GLN A 192 -12.81 8.62 -10.27
CA GLN A 192 -12.13 9.82 -9.76
C GLN A 192 -10.78 10.04 -10.43
N LYS A 193 -10.43 11.31 -10.69
CA LYS A 193 -9.11 11.77 -11.14
C LYS A 193 -8.86 13.18 -10.62
N ALA A 194 -7.66 13.42 -10.10
CA ALA A 194 -7.20 14.74 -9.66
C ALA A 194 -6.54 15.55 -10.79
#